data_AF-A0A644XCY2-F1
#
_entry.id   AF-A0A644XCY2-F1
#
_cell.length_a   1.000
_cell.length_b   1.000
_cell.length_c   1.000
_cell.angle_alpha   90.00
_cell.angle_beta   90.00
_cell.angle_gamma   90.00
#
_symmetry.space_group_name_H-M   'P 1'
#
loop_
_entity.id
_entity.type
_entity.pdbx_description
1 polymer ?
#
loop_
_entity_poly.entity_id
_entity_poly.type
_entity_poly.pdbx_seq_one_letter_code
_entity_poly.pdbx_strand_id
1 'polypeptide(L)'
;MGEQANQDAIRQRVEGICEILYNKKALDIVAIHVADKTIIADWFVICSGRAVSQVKALSEELDEKTPALGLTLRRSEGYTEGKWIVLDYADILVHIFYPEERKYYNMERLWDEGGGAIRYSEQKDAKA
;
A
#
# COMPACT_ATOMS: atom_id res chain seq x y z
N MET A 1 16.59 3.05 -21.60
CA MET A 1 17.34 3.34 -20.36
C MET A 1 16.53 4.15 -19.35
N GLY A 2 15.81 5.20 -19.76
CA GLY A 2 15.00 6.02 -18.83
C GLY A 2 13.79 5.30 -18.19
N GLU A 3 13.12 4.43 -18.94
CA GLU A 3 11.90 3.76 -18.48
C GLU A 3 12.15 2.70 -17.41
N GLN A 4 13.21 1.90 -17.57
CA GLN A 4 13.65 0.93 -16.55
C GLN A 4 14.07 1.64 -15.24
N ALA A 5 14.84 2.72 -15.34
CA ALA A 5 15.27 3.48 -14.17
C ALA A 5 14.09 4.11 -13.41
N ASN A 6 13.03 4.52 -14.12
CA ASN A 6 11.81 5.02 -13.50
C ASN A 6 11.04 3.92 -12.75
N GLN A 7 10.91 2.74 -13.37
CA GLN A 7 10.26 1.58 -12.75
C GLN A 7 11.00 1.12 -11.47
N ASP A 8 12.33 1.11 -11.51
CA ASP A 8 13.14 0.79 -10.33
C ASP A 8 12.95 1.82 -9.20
N ALA A 9 12.82 3.11 -9.54
CA ALA A 9 12.57 4.18 -8.57
C ALA A 9 11.17 4.08 -7.93
N ILE A 10 10.13 3.80 -8.71
CA ILE A 10 8.77 3.60 -8.19
C ILE A 10 8.75 2.39 -7.25
N ARG A 11 9.38 1.28 -7.65
CA ARG A 11 9.49 0.09 -6.80
C ARG A 11 10.16 0.40 -5.46
N GLN A 12 11.24 1.17 -5.43
CA GLN A 12 11.89 1.59 -4.18
C GLN A 12 10.95 2.39 -3.28
N ARG A 13 10.11 3.26 -3.85
CA ARG A 13 9.11 4.03 -3.10
C ARG A 13 8.02 3.12 -2.53
N VAL A 14 7.56 2.13 -3.31
CA VAL A 14 6.61 1.10 -2.86
C VAL A 14 7.18 0.32 -1.67
N GLU A 15 8.41 -0.16 -1.76
CA GLU A 15 9.08 -0.86 -0.65
C GLU A 15 9.24 0.05 0.58
N GLY A 16 9.52 1.34 0.39
CA GLY A 16 9.55 2.34 1.45
C GLY A 16 8.20 2.53 2.16
N ILE A 17 7.09 2.58 1.41
CA ILE A 17 5.73 2.61 1.97
C ILE A 17 5.48 1.34 2.80
N CYS A 18 5.80 0.17 2.26
CA CYS A 18 5.64 -1.09 2.96
C CYS A 18 6.45 -1.13 4.27
N GLU A 19 7.67 -0.61 4.26
CA GLU A 19 8.51 -0.51 5.45
C GLU A 19 7.91 0.42 6.53
N ILE A 20 7.37 1.58 6.14
CA ILE A 20 6.69 2.50 7.06
C ILE A 20 5.49 1.79 7.71
N LEU A 21 4.65 1.14 6.91
CA LEU A 21 3.49 0.37 7.37
C LEU A 21 3.90 -0.77 8.30
N TYR A 22 4.93 -1.53 7.95
CA TYR A 22 5.45 -2.64 8.75
C TYR A 22 5.95 -2.17 10.12
N ASN A 23 6.72 -1.08 10.14
CA ASN A 23 7.23 -0.48 11.38
C ASN A 23 6.10 0.00 12.29
N LYS A 24 4.99 0.49 11.71
CA LYS A 24 3.75 0.85 12.42
C LYS A 24 2.82 -0.36 12.68
N LYS A 25 3.33 -1.58 12.52
CA LYS A 25 2.66 -2.85 12.85
C LYS A 25 1.38 -3.10 12.04
N ALA A 26 1.34 -2.65 10.78
CA ALA A 26 0.34 -3.09 9.84
C ALA A 26 0.47 -4.60 9.56
N LEU A 27 -0.64 -5.22 9.18
CA LEU A 27 -0.76 -6.64 8.90
C LEU A 27 -0.91 -6.90 7.41
N ASP A 28 -0.46 -8.08 6.99
CA ASP A 28 -0.68 -8.65 5.66
C ASP A 28 -0.38 -7.64 4.55
N ILE A 29 0.80 -7.02 4.61
CA ILE A 29 1.23 -5.99 3.67
C ILE A 29 1.61 -6.68 2.35
N VAL A 30 0.90 -6.33 1.29
CA VAL A 30 1.16 -6.80 -0.06
C VAL A 30 1.22 -5.62 -1.02
N ALA A 31 2.19 -5.62 -1.93
CA ALA A 31 2.24 -4.68 -3.04
C ALA A 31 2.04 -5.42 -4.36
N ILE A 32 1.16 -4.93 -5.22
CA ILE A 32 0.76 -5.57 -6.46
C ILE A 32 1.02 -4.59 -7.61
N HIS A 33 1.78 -5.04 -8.61
CA HIS A 33 1.94 -4.30 -9.85
C HIS A 33 0.66 -4.44 -10.69
N VAL A 34 0.05 -3.32 -11.06
CA VAL A 34 -1.26 -3.26 -11.73
C VAL A 34 -1.27 -2.41 -13.00
N ALA A 35 -0.11 -1.88 -13.42
CA ALA A 35 0.01 -1.04 -14.61
C ALA A 35 -0.47 -1.71 -15.91
N ASP A 36 -0.42 -3.05 -15.98
CA ASP A 36 -0.92 -3.86 -17.09
C ASP A 36 -2.43 -4.15 -17.02
N LYS A 37 -3.07 -3.85 -15.88
CA LYS A 37 -4.48 -4.16 -15.59
C LYS A 37 -5.36 -2.91 -15.52
N THR A 38 -4.79 -1.76 -15.21
CA THR A 38 -5.53 -0.50 -15.05
C THR A 38 -4.64 0.71 -15.35
N ILE A 39 -5.26 1.82 -15.75
CA ILE A 39 -4.60 3.11 -15.97
C ILE A 39 -4.60 4.00 -14.73
N ILE A 40 -5.18 3.54 -13.61
CA ILE A 40 -5.42 4.36 -12.42
C ILE A 40 -4.12 4.57 -11.63
N ALA A 41 -3.28 3.54 -11.52
CA ALA A 41 -2.00 3.57 -10.84
C ALA A 41 -1.12 2.43 -11.37
N ASP A 42 0.18 2.49 -11.10
CA ASP A 42 1.12 1.41 -11.44
C ASP A 42 1.18 0.34 -10.35
N TRP A 43 1.00 0.74 -9.09
CA TRP A 43 1.07 -0.15 -7.93
C TRP A 43 -0.08 0.07 -6.95
N PHE A 44 -0.61 -1.05 -6.45
CA PHE A 44 -1.44 -1.05 -5.25
C PHE A 44 -0.63 -1.58 -4.08
N VAL A 45 -0.66 -0.87 -2.95
CA VAL A 45 -0.20 -1.38 -1.65
C VAL A 45 -1.43 -1.64 -0.79
N ILE A 46 -1.58 -2.84 -0.28
CA ILE A 46 -2.74 -3.27 0.50
C ILE A 46 -2.24 -3.77 1.84
N CYS A 47 -2.82 -3.26 2.93
CA CYS A 47 -2.52 -3.73 4.28
C CYS A 47 -3.74 -3.65 5.20
N SER A 48 -3.60 -4.18 6.41
CA SER A 48 -4.64 -4.10 7.43
C SER A 48 -4.15 -3.50 8.75
N GLY A 49 -5.02 -2.71 9.39
CA GLY A 49 -4.91 -2.36 10.81
C GLY A 49 -5.77 -3.31 11.66
N ARG A 50 -5.43 -3.50 12.92
CA ARG A 50 -6.15 -4.36 13.89
C ARG A 50 -7.41 -3.70 14.44
N ALA A 51 -7.50 -2.37 14.36
CA ALA A 51 -8.62 -1.57 14.83
C ALA A 51 -8.74 -0.31 13.96
N VAL A 52 -9.92 0.31 13.93
CA VAL A 52 -10.18 1.56 13.19
C VAL A 52 -9.20 2.68 13.58
N SER A 53 -8.86 2.80 14.86
CA SER A 53 -7.85 3.77 15.33
C SER A 53 -6.46 3.50 14.74
N GLN A 54 -6.07 2.23 14.60
CA GLN A 54 -4.80 1.88 13.95
C GLN A 54 -4.85 2.16 12.45
N VAL A 55 -5.98 1.90 11.77
CA VAL A 55 -6.14 2.22 10.35
C VAL A 55 -5.91 3.72 10.09
N LYS A 56 -6.51 4.58 10.91
CA LYS A 56 -6.28 6.04 10.85
C LYS A 56 -4.82 6.40 11.15
N ALA A 57 -4.25 5.85 12.22
CA ALA A 57 -2.85 6.09 12.58
C ALA A 57 -1.85 5.64 11.49
N LEU A 58 -2.16 4.56 10.76
CA LEU A 58 -1.36 4.12 9.61
C LEU A 58 -1.44 5.12 8.46
N SER A 59 -2.62 5.68 8.19
CA SER A 59 -2.77 6.69 7.14
C SER A 59 -2.03 7.99 7.46
N GLU A 60 -2.08 8.44 8.72
CA GLU A 60 -1.36 9.62 9.20
C GLU A 60 0.15 9.42 9.15
N GLU A 61 0.62 8.24 9.57
CA GLU A 61 2.04 7.89 9.51
C GLU A 61 2.59 7.94 8.07
N LEU A 62 1.80 7.50 7.10
CA LEU A 62 2.18 7.59 5.69
C LEU A 62 2.18 9.04 5.19
N ASP A 63 1.17 9.83 5.52
CA ASP A 63 1.14 11.26 5.16
C ASP A 63 2.38 12.00 5.71
N GLU A 64 2.79 11.69 6.94
CA GLU A 64 3.97 12.29 7.56
C GLU A 64 5.30 11.84 6.90
N LYS A 65 5.45 10.56 6.56
CA LYS A 65 6.75 9.97 6.19
C LYS A 65 7.01 9.84 4.69
N THR A 66 5.96 9.74 3.88
CA THR A 66 6.09 9.59 2.43
C THR A 66 6.75 10.79 1.71
N PRO A 67 6.71 12.05 2.22
CA PRO A 67 7.51 13.15 1.67
C PRO A 67 9.02 12.86 1.61
N ALA A 68 9.57 12.14 2.58
CA ALA A 68 10.99 11.75 2.58
C ALA A 68 11.33 10.73 1.47
N LEU A 69 10.32 10.04 0.92
CA LEU A 69 10.43 9.14 -0.24
C LEU A 69 10.22 9.89 -1.57
N GLY A 70 10.00 11.21 -1.53
CA GLY A 70 9.66 12.02 -2.70
C GLY A 70 8.22 11.81 -3.19
N LEU A 71 7.33 11.36 -2.32
CA LEU A 71 5.91 11.18 -2.59
C LEU A 71 5.10 12.30 -1.93
N THR A 72 4.01 12.72 -2.56
CA THR A 72 3.09 13.73 -1.99
C THR A 72 1.69 13.15 -2.01
N LEU A 73 1.02 13.18 -0.86
CA LEU A 73 -0.37 12.75 -0.75
C LEU A 73 -1.25 13.71 -1.55
N ARG A 74 -1.89 13.20 -2.60
CA ARG A 74 -2.79 13.98 -3.46
C ARG A 74 -4.21 13.98 -2.91
N ARG A 75 -4.64 12.83 -2.42
CA ARG A 75 -6.01 12.62 -1.93
C ARG A 75 -6.03 11.50 -0.90
N SER A 76 -6.90 11.67 0.10
CA SER A 76 -7.26 10.65 1.09
C SER A 76 -8.78 10.49 1.09
N GLU A 77 -9.27 9.25 1.10
CA GLU A 77 -10.68 8.93 1.21
C GLU A 77 -10.95 7.97 2.36
N GLY A 78 -12.16 8.03 2.94
CA GLY A 78 -12.62 7.08 3.96
C GLY A 78 -12.09 7.31 5.38
N TYR A 79 -11.24 8.32 5.60
CA TYR A 79 -10.64 8.62 6.91
C TYR A 79 -11.66 8.79 8.05
N THR A 80 -12.80 9.45 7.81
CA THR A 80 -13.83 9.67 8.83
C THR A 80 -14.34 8.35 9.42
N GLU A 81 -14.67 7.37 8.56
CA GLU A 81 -15.11 6.04 9.00
C GLU A 81 -13.93 5.18 9.48
N GLY A 82 -12.80 5.22 8.78
CA GLY A 82 -11.56 4.54 9.16
C GLY A 82 -11.63 3.01 9.08
N LYS A 83 -12.64 2.46 8.43
CA LYS A 83 -12.70 1.02 8.12
C LYS A 83 -12.01 0.67 6.80
N TRP A 84 -11.97 1.61 5.87
CA TRP A 84 -11.20 1.53 4.65
C TRP A 84 -10.71 2.93 4.30
N ILE A 85 -9.40 3.11 4.27
CA ILE A 85 -8.78 4.36 3.85
C ILE A 85 -8.01 4.10 2.56
N VAL A 86 -8.18 5.00 1.59
CA VAL A 86 -7.42 4.99 0.34
C VAL A 86 -6.58 6.26 0.27
N LEU A 87 -5.29 6.09 0.03
CA LEU A 87 -4.33 7.19 -0.15
C LEU A 87 -3.79 7.17 -1.57
N ASP A 88 -3.88 8.32 -2.24
CA ASP A 88 -3.45 8.53 -3.63
C ASP A 88 -2.12 9.29 -3.68
N TYR A 89 -1.10 8.61 -4.20
CA TYR A 89 0.23 9.14 -4.49
C TYR A 89 0.55 9.16 -5.99
N ALA A 90 -0.46 9.33 -6.85
CA ALA A 90 -0.42 9.19 -8.31
C ALA A 90 -0.14 7.75 -8.78
N ASP A 91 1.12 7.37 -8.89
CA ASP A 91 1.52 6.07 -9.46
C ASP A 91 1.31 4.92 -8.46
N ILE A 92 1.04 5.25 -7.19
CA ILE A 92 0.85 4.29 -6.10
C ILE A 92 -0.46 4.62 -5.36
N LEU A 93 -1.35 3.64 -5.26
CA LEU A 93 -2.51 3.69 -4.37
C LEU A 93 -2.30 2.79 -3.16
N VAL A 94 -2.56 3.31 -1.96
CA VAL A 94 -2.46 2.55 -0.72
C VAL A 94 -3.86 2.33 -0.15
N HIS A 95 -4.24 1.06 0.01
CA HIS A 95 -5.49 0.64 0.65
C HIS A 95 -5.20 0.10 2.04
N ILE A 96 -5.70 0.81 3.06
CA ILE A 96 -5.56 0.43 4.46
C ILE A 96 -6.94 -0.01 4.97
N PHE A 97 -7.05 -1.28 5.30
CA PHE A 97 -8.31 -1.89 5.70
C PHE A 97 -8.39 -2.20 7.19
N TYR A 98 -9.59 -2.11 7.74
CA TYR A 98 -10.01 -2.92 8.87
C TYR A 98 -10.29 -4.36 8.38
N PRO A 99 -9.96 -5.43 9.14
CA PRO A 99 -9.87 -6.78 8.60
C PRO A 99 -11.20 -7.33 8.06
N GLU A 100 -12.34 -6.88 8.60
CA GLU A 100 -13.66 -7.27 8.10
C GLU A 100 -13.93 -6.71 6.70
N GLU A 101 -13.59 -5.44 6.45
CA GLU A 101 -13.75 -4.82 5.13
C GLU A 101 -12.82 -5.48 4.09
N ARG A 102 -11.57 -5.78 4.45
CA ARG A 102 -10.63 -6.46 3.54
C ARG A 102 -11.18 -7.79 3.04
N LYS A 103 -11.78 -8.57 3.93
CA LYS A 103 -12.40 -9.86 3.59
C LYS A 103 -13.63 -9.68 2.69
N TYR A 104 -14.41 -8.63 2.93
CA TYR A 104 -15.60 -8.34 2.14
C TYR A 104 -15.25 -7.93 0.69
N TYR A 105 -14.31 -6.99 0.52
CA TYR A 105 -13.91 -6.50 -0.80
C TYR A 105 -12.98 -7.47 -1.55
N ASN A 106 -12.13 -8.21 -0.83
CA ASN A 106 -11.22 -9.22 -1.37
C ASN A 106 -10.46 -8.76 -2.63
N MET A 107 -9.89 -7.56 -2.57
CA MET A 107 -9.27 -6.91 -3.73
C MET A 107 -8.12 -7.71 -4.30
N GLU A 108 -7.34 -8.38 -3.46
CA GLU A 108 -6.17 -9.16 -3.86
C GLU A 108 -6.54 -10.25 -4.87
N ARG A 109 -7.73 -10.83 -4.78
CA ARG A 109 -8.18 -11.82 -5.76
C ARG A 109 -8.27 -11.24 -7.17
N LEU A 110 -8.69 -9.99 -7.31
CA LEU A 110 -8.83 -9.33 -8.61
C LEU A 110 -7.47 -8.92 -9.19
N TRP A 111 -6.53 -8.53 -8.33
CA TRP A 111 -5.29 -7.88 -8.77
C TRP A 111 -4.06 -8.80 -8.73
N ASP A 112 -4.06 -9.91 -7.97
CA ASP A 112 -2.90 -10.82 -7.80
C ASP A 112 -2.86 -12.01 -8.78
N GLU A 113 -3.72 -12.05 -9.81
CA GLU A 113 -3.81 -13.21 -10.73
C GLU A 113 -2.50 -13.50 -11.53
N GLY A 114 -1.51 -12.62 -11.49
CA GLY A 114 -0.25 -12.72 -12.25
C GLY A 114 0.98 -13.16 -11.45
N GLY A 115 0.87 -13.38 -10.13
CA GLY A 115 1.98 -13.87 -9.29
C GLY A 115 3.16 -12.90 -9.08
N GLY A 116 3.02 -11.65 -9.51
CA GLY A 116 4.04 -10.60 -9.39
C GLY A 116 3.99 -9.80 -8.08
N ALA A 117 3.15 -10.18 -7.12
CA ALA A 117 2.97 -9.43 -5.88
C ALA A 117 4.16 -9.58 -4.91
N ILE A 118 4.54 -8.48 -4.29
CA ILE A 118 5.49 -8.42 -3.18
C ILE A 118 4.72 -8.64 -1.88
N ARG A 119 4.80 -9.85 -1.33
CA ARG A 119 4.24 -10.21 -0.01
C ARG A 119 5.17 -9.76 1.10
N TYR A 120 5.15 -8.46 1.39
CA TYR A 120 6.17 -7.79 2.21
C TYR A 120 6.25 -8.32 3.65
N SER A 121 5.10 -8.49 4.31
CA SER A 121 5.07 -9.03 5.69
C SER A 121 5.69 -10.42 5.76
N GLU A 122 5.30 -11.33 4.86
CA GLU A 122 5.82 -12.70 4.80
C GLU A 122 7.35 -12.72 4.60
N GLN A 123 7.86 -11.87 3.69
CA GLN A 123 9.30 -11.77 3.41
C GLN A 123 10.12 -11.22 4.57
N LYS A 124 9.56 -10.28 5.34
CA LYS A 124 10.22 -9.69 6.51
C LYS A 124 10.22 -10.64 7.69
N ASP A 125 9.09 -11.27 7.97
CA ASP A 125 8.94 -12.19 9.10
C ASP A 125 9.79 -13.45 8.91
N ALA A 126 9.98 -13.93 7.67
CA ALA A 126 10.87 -15.06 7.38
C ALA A 126 12.38 -14.75 7.54
N LYS A 127 12.76 -13.47 7.63
CA LYS A 127 14.15 -13.02 7.76
C LYS A 127 14.51 -12.53 9.18
N ALA A 128 13.53 -12.44 10.07
CA ALA A 128 13.68 -12.02 11.47
C ALA A 128 13.95 -13.22 12.39
#